data_AF-G2EDC9-F1
#
_entry.id   AF-G2EDC9-F1
#
_cell.length_a   1.000
_cell.length_b   1.000
_cell.length_c   1.000
_cell.angle_alpha   90.00
_cell.angle_beta   90.00
_cell.angle_gamma   90.00
#
_symmetry.space_group_name_H-M   'P 1'
#
loop_
_entity.id
_entity.type
_entity.pdbx_description
1 polymer ?
#
loop_
_entity_poly.entity_id
_entity_poly.type
_entity_poly.pdbx_seq_one_letter_code
_entity_poly.pdbx_strand_id
1 'polypeptide(L)'
;MKIINNQSIAKPLSKTLLVITISFFALTACKTDNKKEEISIPQIEKLEIQVLEDKVISPEKDAYKKLTSNYELYGKWIISNSVDKKGYVYEIYKKGDEYIGVITKGDYTMENLNKKGNDYFIEENNYGEFYRIDKKMNMTLFDRDGDLTSTGYSAKKVD
;
A
#
# COMPACT_ATOMS: atom_id res chain seq x y z
N MET A 1 -10.41 27.54 -53.64
CA MET A 1 -10.41 26.24 -52.92
C MET A 1 -11.09 26.47 -51.58
N LYS A 2 -12.15 25.72 -51.26
CA LYS A 2 -13.10 26.01 -50.18
C LYS A 2 -12.53 25.67 -48.80
N ILE A 3 -12.76 26.57 -47.84
CA ILE A 3 -12.48 26.44 -46.40
C ILE A 3 -13.61 25.62 -45.76
N ILE A 4 -13.28 24.65 -44.90
CA ILE A 4 -14.27 23.97 -44.05
C ILE A 4 -13.75 23.97 -42.62
N ASN A 5 -14.40 24.80 -41.78
CA ASN A 5 -14.33 24.80 -40.32
C ASN A 5 -15.04 23.56 -39.77
N ASN A 6 -14.43 22.85 -38.82
CA ASN A 6 -15.14 21.92 -37.95
C ASN A 6 -14.93 22.32 -36.49
N GLN A 7 -15.99 22.89 -35.90
CA GLN A 7 -16.10 23.20 -34.48
C GLN A 7 -16.39 21.91 -33.68
N SER A 8 -15.66 21.75 -32.57
CA SER A 8 -15.84 20.70 -31.58
C SER A 8 -17.02 21.01 -30.66
N ILE A 9 -17.97 20.07 -30.53
CA ILE A 9 -19.13 20.19 -29.65
C ILE A 9 -18.87 19.29 -28.42
N ALA A 10 -18.53 19.91 -27.29
CA ALA A 10 -18.40 19.23 -26.01
C ALA A 10 -19.79 18.98 -25.39
N LYS A 11 -20.09 17.73 -25.00
CA LYS A 11 -21.28 17.35 -24.23
C LYS A 11 -20.98 17.47 -22.72
N PRO A 12 -21.88 18.03 -21.89
CA PRO A 12 -21.70 18.02 -20.44
C PRO A 12 -22.23 16.71 -19.81
N LEU A 13 -21.42 16.15 -18.90
CA LEU A 13 -21.68 14.94 -18.13
C LEU A 13 -22.50 15.30 -16.87
N SER A 14 -23.73 14.79 -16.80
CA SER A 14 -24.62 14.89 -15.63
C SER A 14 -24.11 14.01 -14.49
N LYS A 15 -23.97 14.58 -13.29
CA LYS A 15 -23.70 13.84 -12.04
C LYS A 15 -24.85 14.05 -11.07
N THR A 16 -25.70 13.05 -10.92
CA THR A 16 -26.74 12.98 -9.88
C THR A 16 -26.11 12.40 -8.60
N LEU A 17 -26.14 13.17 -7.51
CA LEU A 17 -25.61 12.78 -6.20
C LEU A 17 -26.75 12.24 -5.32
N LEU A 18 -26.57 11.03 -4.78
CA LEU A 18 -27.50 10.37 -3.85
C LEU A 18 -27.19 10.79 -2.41
N VAL A 19 -28.18 11.31 -1.68
CA VAL A 19 -28.06 11.71 -0.26
C VAL A 19 -28.70 10.63 0.62
N ILE A 20 -27.94 10.08 1.57
CA ILE A 20 -28.45 9.16 2.60
C ILE A 20 -28.39 9.90 3.94
N THR A 21 -29.55 10.20 4.52
CA THR A 21 -29.68 10.81 5.85
C THR A 21 -29.91 9.72 6.90
N ILE A 22 -29.07 9.69 7.93
CA ILE A 22 -29.24 8.82 9.11
C ILE A 22 -29.70 9.69 10.28
N SER A 23 -30.92 9.42 10.77
CA SER A 23 -31.54 10.10 11.90
C SER A 23 -31.10 9.45 13.22
N PHE A 24 -30.40 10.19 14.09
CA PHE A 24 -30.13 9.78 15.46
C PHE A 24 -31.30 10.19 16.37
N PHE A 25 -32.01 9.20 16.93
CA PHE A 25 -32.86 9.39 18.11
C PHE A 25 -32.00 9.13 19.35
N ALA A 26 -31.85 10.14 20.21
CA ALA A 26 -31.41 9.94 21.58
C ALA A 26 -32.43 10.59 22.52
N LEU A 27 -33.01 9.75 23.36
CA LEU A 27 -34.08 10.00 24.31
C LEU A 27 -33.64 10.93 25.45
N THR A 28 -34.48 11.91 25.76
CA THR A 28 -34.48 12.67 27.01
C THR A 28 -35.05 11.83 28.15
N ALA A 29 -34.39 11.83 29.31
CA ALA A 29 -35.00 11.42 30.58
C ALA A 29 -34.47 12.26 31.76
N CYS A 30 -35.38 12.51 32.69
CA CYS A 30 -35.45 13.64 33.61
C CYS A 30 -34.55 13.59 34.85
N LYS A 31 -34.38 14.78 35.44
CA LYS A 31 -33.95 15.04 36.82
C LYS A 31 -35.01 14.59 37.83
N THR A 32 -34.59 13.98 38.94
CA THR A 32 -35.22 14.15 40.26
C THR A 32 -34.19 13.90 41.37
N ASP A 33 -34.02 14.88 42.26
CA ASP A 33 -33.27 14.77 43.53
C ASP A 33 -34.11 14.02 44.59
N ASN A 34 -33.49 13.13 45.38
CA ASN A 34 -33.45 13.16 46.85
C ASN A 34 -33.15 11.81 47.52
N LYS A 35 -32.47 11.94 48.67
CA LYS A 35 -32.34 11.03 49.83
C LYS A 35 -31.34 9.88 49.78
N LYS A 36 -30.38 9.99 50.72
CA LYS A 36 -29.49 8.94 51.23
C LYS A 36 -30.31 7.72 51.70
N GLU A 37 -30.03 6.59 51.09
CA GLU A 37 -30.16 5.26 51.69
C GLU A 37 -28.78 4.60 51.68
N GLU A 38 -28.42 4.04 52.83
CA GLU A 38 -27.19 3.30 53.09
C GLU A 38 -27.36 1.90 52.52
N ILE A 39 -26.70 1.62 51.39
CA ILE A 39 -26.81 0.35 50.67
C ILE A 39 -25.49 -0.41 50.85
N SER A 40 -25.56 -1.62 51.42
CA SER A 40 -24.43 -2.53 51.54
C SER A 40 -23.89 -2.85 50.15
N ILE A 41 -22.59 -2.62 49.94
CA ILE A 41 -21.94 -2.86 48.65
C ILE A 41 -21.74 -4.37 48.48
N PRO A 42 -22.40 -5.05 47.52
CA PRO A 42 -22.03 -6.41 47.14
C PRO A 42 -20.65 -6.39 46.48
N GLN A 43 -19.82 -7.38 46.81
CA GLN A 43 -18.49 -7.55 46.25
C GLN A 43 -18.55 -7.57 44.73
N ILE A 44 -17.88 -6.60 44.10
CA ILE A 44 -17.78 -6.47 42.65
C ILE A 44 -16.93 -7.65 42.17
N GLU A 45 -17.59 -8.63 41.55
CA GLU A 45 -16.97 -9.67 40.77
C GLU A 45 -16.12 -8.99 39.69
N LYS A 46 -14.81 -9.27 39.73
CA LYS A 46 -13.80 -8.71 38.83
C LYS A 46 -14.17 -9.10 37.40
N LEU A 47 -14.85 -8.20 36.69
CA LEU A 47 -15.08 -8.34 35.26
C LEU A 47 -13.71 -8.31 34.58
N GLU A 48 -13.25 -9.48 34.15
CA GLU A 48 -12.05 -9.61 33.33
C GLU A 48 -12.39 -9.06 31.95
N ILE A 49 -12.18 -7.75 31.79
CA ILE A 49 -12.22 -7.10 30.48
C ILE A 49 -11.09 -7.74 29.68
N GLN A 50 -11.44 -8.72 28.84
CA GLN A 50 -10.58 -9.12 27.75
C GLN A 50 -10.45 -7.92 26.82
N VAL A 51 -9.43 -7.11 27.09
CA VAL A 51 -8.91 -6.14 26.14
C VAL A 51 -8.43 -6.98 24.96
N LEU A 52 -9.29 -7.12 23.96
CA LEU A 52 -8.87 -7.43 22.61
C LEU A 52 -7.88 -6.32 22.26
N GLU A 53 -6.59 -6.63 22.36
CA GLU A 53 -5.54 -5.81 21.79
C GLU A 53 -5.81 -5.75 20.29
N ASP A 54 -6.55 -4.72 19.87
CA ASP A 54 -6.52 -4.25 18.50
C ASP A 54 -5.06 -3.87 18.22
N LYS A 55 -4.31 -4.84 17.71
CA LYS A 55 -2.96 -4.65 17.21
C LYS A 55 -3.07 -3.53 16.19
N VAL A 56 -2.62 -2.34 16.55
CA VAL A 56 -2.56 -1.20 15.64
C VAL A 56 -1.67 -1.63 14.47
N ILE A 57 -2.30 -1.93 13.33
CA ILE A 57 -1.58 -2.29 12.11
C ILE A 57 -1.18 -0.99 11.44
N SER A 58 0.11 -0.87 11.09
CA SER A 58 0.58 0.30 10.33
C SER A 58 -0.14 0.37 8.98
N PRO A 59 -0.46 1.57 8.47
CA PRO A 59 -1.09 1.73 7.16
C PRO A 59 -0.35 0.98 6.03
N GLU A 60 0.98 0.95 6.08
CA GLU A 60 1.88 0.27 5.14
C GLU A 60 1.66 -1.24 5.17
N LYS A 61 1.48 -1.81 6.36
CA LYS A 61 1.23 -3.24 6.53
C LYS A 61 -0.18 -3.62 6.06
N ASP A 62 -1.18 -2.77 6.27
CA ASP A 62 -2.51 -3.00 5.73
C ASP A 62 -2.56 -2.86 4.21
N ALA A 63 -1.83 -1.89 3.64
CA ALA A 63 -1.64 -1.78 2.20
C ALA A 63 -0.99 -3.05 1.65
N TYR A 64 0.07 -3.57 2.31
CA TYR A 64 0.76 -4.77 1.87
C TYR A 64 -0.14 -6.01 1.92
N LYS A 65 -0.95 -6.17 2.97
CA LYS A 65 -1.96 -7.25 3.04
C LYS A 65 -2.97 -7.16 1.90
N LYS A 66 -3.45 -5.96 1.58
CA LYS A 66 -4.36 -5.75 0.45
C LYS A 66 -3.69 -6.08 -0.88
N LEU A 67 -2.43 -5.67 -1.08
CA LEU A 67 -1.66 -6.00 -2.27
C LEU A 67 -1.55 -7.52 -2.45
N THR A 68 -1.04 -8.22 -1.44
CA THR A 68 -0.82 -9.67 -1.47
C THR A 68 -2.10 -10.50 -1.62
N SER A 69 -3.27 -9.94 -1.26
CA SER A 69 -4.56 -10.60 -1.47
C SER A 69 -5.12 -10.41 -2.90
N ASN A 70 -4.66 -9.39 -3.63
CA ASN A 70 -5.23 -8.97 -4.91
C ASN A 70 -4.29 -9.16 -6.10
N TYR A 71 -3.00 -9.39 -5.86
CA TYR A 71 -1.95 -9.49 -6.86
C TYR A 71 -1.20 -10.82 -6.72
N GLU A 72 -0.68 -11.32 -7.84
CA GLU A 72 0.18 -12.50 -7.88
C GLU A 72 1.63 -12.10 -7.61
N LEU A 73 2.35 -12.85 -6.77
CA LEU A 73 3.79 -12.69 -6.61
C LEU A 73 4.50 -13.07 -7.91
N TYR A 74 5.12 -12.09 -8.57
CA TYR A 74 5.88 -12.30 -9.80
C TYR A 74 7.29 -12.83 -9.52
N GLY A 75 7.94 -12.31 -8.47
CA GLY A 75 9.25 -12.78 -8.05
C GLY A 75 9.71 -12.13 -6.75
N LYS A 76 10.72 -12.75 -6.14
CA LYS A 76 11.31 -12.33 -4.88
C LYS A 76 12.82 -12.42 -4.97
N TRP A 77 13.49 -11.38 -4.50
CA TRP A 77 14.94 -11.27 -4.50
C TRP A 77 15.44 -10.75 -3.15
N ILE A 78 16.67 -11.12 -2.80
CA ILE A 78 17.46 -10.43 -1.79
C ILE A 78 18.40 -9.49 -2.54
N ILE A 79 18.17 -8.19 -2.40
CA ILE A 79 19.08 -7.16 -2.92
C ILE A 79 20.13 -6.90 -1.85
N SER A 80 21.40 -6.86 -2.23
CA SER A 80 22.53 -6.62 -1.34
C SER A 80 23.50 -5.63 -1.97
N ASN A 81 24.15 -4.83 -1.14
CA ASN A 81 25.28 -4.00 -1.54
C ASN A 81 26.54 -4.40 -0.74
N SER A 82 27.61 -4.76 -1.45
CA SER A 82 28.84 -5.27 -0.83
C SER A 82 29.70 -4.18 -0.18
N VAL A 83 29.51 -2.91 -0.56
CA VAL A 83 30.25 -1.76 -0.05
C VAL A 83 29.69 -1.33 1.30
N ASP A 84 28.36 -1.18 1.39
CA ASP A 84 27.68 -0.76 2.63
C ASP A 84 27.31 -1.93 3.56
N LYS A 85 27.47 -3.18 3.08
CA LYS A 85 27.13 -4.43 3.76
C LYS A 85 25.67 -4.51 4.22
N LYS A 86 24.76 -3.89 3.47
CA LYS A 86 23.32 -3.94 3.72
C LYS A 86 22.61 -4.74 2.66
N GLY A 87 21.42 -5.21 3.01
CA GLY A 87 20.52 -5.86 2.09
C GLY A 87 19.08 -5.74 2.54
N TYR A 88 18.17 -6.03 1.62
CA TYR A 88 16.73 -6.04 1.87
C TYR A 88 16.05 -7.03 0.93
N VAL A 89 14.84 -7.45 1.31
CA VAL A 89 14.00 -8.26 0.44
C VAL A 89 13.27 -7.33 -0.52
N TYR A 90 13.26 -7.70 -1.80
CA TYR A 90 12.49 -7.03 -2.83
C TYR A 90 11.53 -8.02 -3.47
N GLU A 91 10.27 -7.65 -3.53
CA GLU A 91 9.20 -8.44 -4.13
C GLU A 91 8.57 -7.65 -5.27
N ILE A 92 8.21 -8.32 -6.36
CA ILE A 92 7.36 -7.72 -7.40
C ILE A 92 6.05 -8.49 -7.43
N TYR A 93 4.94 -7.76 -7.37
CA TYR A 93 3.58 -8.26 -7.50
C TYR A 93 2.99 -7.78 -8.83
N LYS A 94 2.16 -8.61 -9.47
CA LYS A 94 1.51 -8.28 -10.74
C LYS A 94 -0.01 -8.51 -10.72
N LYS A 95 -0.73 -7.70 -11.48
CA LYS A 95 -2.16 -7.88 -11.77
C LYS A 95 -2.46 -7.37 -13.19
N GLY A 96 -2.63 -8.30 -14.13
CA GLY A 96 -2.67 -7.93 -15.55
C GLY A 96 -1.36 -7.27 -15.96
N ASP A 97 -1.43 -6.03 -16.44
CA ASP A 97 -0.28 -5.23 -16.87
C ASP A 97 0.28 -4.30 -15.76
N GLU A 98 -0.33 -4.31 -14.57
CA GLU A 98 0.13 -3.53 -13.41
C GLU A 98 1.20 -4.30 -12.63
N TYR A 99 2.28 -3.61 -12.25
CA TYR A 99 3.38 -4.15 -11.46
C TYR A 99 3.70 -3.24 -10.29
N ILE A 100 3.85 -3.83 -9.09
CA ILE A 100 4.18 -3.12 -7.85
C ILE A 100 5.39 -3.80 -7.22
N GLY A 101 6.46 -3.02 -7.02
CA GLY A 101 7.63 -3.38 -6.24
C GLY A 101 7.40 -3.15 -4.75
N VAL A 102 7.96 -4.02 -3.91
CA VAL A 102 7.86 -3.91 -2.45
C VAL A 102 9.23 -4.13 -1.84
N ILE A 103 9.71 -3.13 -1.10
CA ILE A 103 10.91 -3.22 -0.26
C ILE A 103 10.49 -3.59 1.16
N THR A 104 11.05 -4.67 1.69
CA THR A 104 10.81 -5.11 3.07
C THR A 104 12.02 -4.79 3.95
N LYS A 105 11.93 -3.71 4.72
CA LYS A 105 13.00 -3.25 5.63
C LYS A 105 12.41 -2.65 6.90
N GLY A 106 11.95 -3.52 7.80
CA GLY A 106 11.18 -3.14 9.00
C GLY A 106 9.72 -2.89 8.67
N ASP A 107 9.45 -1.92 7.81
CA ASP A 107 8.15 -1.67 7.18
C ASP A 107 8.16 -2.03 5.68
N TYR A 108 7.05 -1.74 5.01
CA TYR A 108 6.85 -1.95 3.57
C TYR A 108 6.88 -0.62 2.83
N THR A 109 7.78 -0.50 1.85
CA THR A 109 7.73 0.59 0.86
C THR A 109 7.24 0.01 -0.46
N MET A 110 6.27 0.67 -1.09
CA MET A 110 5.70 0.24 -2.37
C MET A 110 6.11 1.21 -3.48
N GLU A 111 6.38 0.64 -4.64
CA GLU A 111 6.81 1.37 -5.83
C GLU A 111 5.97 0.90 -7.01
N ASN A 112 5.35 1.84 -7.73
CA ASN A 112 4.71 1.49 -9.01
C ASN A 112 5.80 1.27 -10.06
N LEU A 113 5.67 0.20 -10.83
CA LEU A 113 6.65 -0.19 -11.84
C LEU A 113 6.06 -0.10 -13.24
N ASN A 114 6.70 0.69 -14.09
CA ASN A 114 6.38 0.78 -15.50
C ASN A 114 7.19 -0.26 -16.28
N LYS A 115 6.53 -1.30 -16.81
CA LYS A 115 7.20 -2.37 -17.54
C LYS A 115 7.37 -2.04 -19.03
N LYS A 116 8.61 -2.13 -19.54
CA LYS A 116 8.93 -2.06 -20.97
C LYS A 116 9.88 -3.19 -21.36
N GLY A 117 9.34 -4.20 -22.06
CA GLY A 117 10.11 -5.41 -22.33
C GLY A 117 10.46 -6.14 -21.04
N ASN A 118 11.75 -6.26 -20.75
CA ASN A 118 12.28 -6.89 -19.52
C ASN A 118 12.66 -5.87 -18.43
N ASP A 119 12.44 -4.58 -18.69
CA ASP A 119 12.84 -3.50 -17.81
C ASP A 119 11.62 -2.99 -17.03
N TYR A 120 11.81 -2.80 -15.73
CA TYR A 120 10.80 -2.40 -14.74
C TYR A 120 11.26 -1.09 -14.12
N PHE A 121 10.76 0.03 -14.65
CA PHE A 121 11.15 1.36 -14.23
C PHE A 121 10.36 1.80 -13.00
N ILE A 122 11.04 2.35 -11.99
CA ILE A 122 10.38 2.91 -10.81
C ILE A 122 9.72 4.23 -11.21
N GLU A 123 8.40 4.32 -11.05
CA GLU A 123 7.67 5.55 -11.37
C GLU A 123 8.01 6.68 -10.37
N GLU A 124 7.90 7.93 -10.84
CA GLU A 124 8.12 9.14 -10.03
C GLU A 124 9.54 9.27 -9.43
N ASN A 125 10.51 8.53 -9.99
CA ASN A 125 11.89 8.56 -9.53
C ASN A 125 12.81 9.41 -10.44
N ASN A 126 13.51 10.37 -9.83
CA ASN A 126 14.44 11.28 -10.52
C ASN A 126 15.84 10.68 -10.80
N TYR A 127 16.15 9.52 -10.23
CA TYR A 127 17.42 8.82 -10.42
C TYR A 127 17.43 7.90 -11.65
N GLY A 128 16.26 7.69 -12.27
CA GLY A 128 16.12 6.78 -13.40
C GLY A 128 16.35 5.33 -13.03
N GLU A 129 16.06 4.94 -11.79
CA GLU A 129 16.28 3.57 -11.33
C GLU A 129 15.29 2.60 -11.99
N PHE A 130 15.82 1.45 -12.38
CA PHE A 130 15.02 0.36 -12.92
C PHE A 130 15.67 -0.99 -12.69
N TYR A 131 14.85 -2.04 -12.80
CA TYR A 131 15.30 -3.42 -12.72
C TYR A 131 15.18 -4.08 -14.08
N ARG A 132 16.21 -4.79 -14.53
CA ARG A 132 16.12 -5.68 -15.69
C ARG A 132 16.02 -7.11 -15.20
N ILE A 133 14.95 -7.81 -15.61
CA ILE A 133 14.70 -9.19 -15.22
C ILE A 133 14.74 -10.08 -16.46
N ASP A 134 15.68 -11.02 -16.48
CA ASP A 134 15.81 -11.95 -17.60
C ASP A 134 14.77 -13.09 -17.55
N LYS A 135 14.75 -13.92 -18.60
CA LYS A 135 13.82 -15.08 -18.70
C LYS A 135 14.05 -16.15 -17.61
N LYS A 136 15.20 -16.13 -16.94
CA LYS A 136 15.55 -17.04 -15.84
C LYS A 136 15.26 -16.41 -14.47
N MET A 137 14.63 -15.23 -14.44
CA MET A 137 14.32 -14.46 -13.24
C MET A 137 15.56 -13.95 -12.51
N ASN A 138 16.69 -13.78 -13.21
CA ASN A 138 17.83 -13.03 -12.69
C ASN A 138 17.54 -11.54 -12.81
N MET A 139 17.83 -10.80 -11.75
CA MET A 139 17.62 -9.36 -11.67
C MET A 139 18.97 -8.63 -11.68
N THR A 140 19.06 -7.57 -12.49
CA THR A 140 20.15 -6.59 -12.46
C THR A 140 19.56 -5.21 -12.19
N LEU A 141 20.23 -4.43 -11.34
CA LEU A 141 19.80 -3.09 -10.95
C LEU A 141 20.53 -2.04 -11.79
N PHE A 142 19.80 -1.00 -12.18
CA PHE A 142 20.33 0.11 -12.95
C PHE A 142 19.86 1.44 -12.38
N ASP A 143 20.65 2.47 -12.61
CA ASP A 143 20.24 3.87 -12.53
C ASP A 143 20.53 4.59 -13.87
N ARG A 144 20.45 5.92 -13.88
CA ARG A 144 20.81 6.73 -15.05
C ARG A 144 22.25 6.56 -15.55
N ASP A 145 23.18 6.19 -14.66
CA ASP A 145 24.61 6.05 -14.94
C ASP A 145 24.94 4.61 -15.39
N GLY A 146 24.03 3.66 -15.19
CA GLY A 146 24.03 2.35 -15.82
C GLY A 146 23.92 1.21 -14.82
N ASP A 147 24.62 0.10 -15.09
CA ASP A 147 24.60 -1.12 -14.28
C ASP A 147 25.29 -0.90 -12.92
N LEU A 148 24.57 -1.19 -11.84
CA LEU A 148 25.02 -0.99 -10.45
C LEU A 148 25.89 -2.13 -9.89
N THR A 149 26.20 -3.16 -10.67
CA THR A 149 27.05 -4.27 -10.22
C THR A 149 28.44 -3.79 -9.81
N SER A 150 29.00 -2.84 -10.55
CA SER A 150 30.33 -2.26 -10.28
C SER A 150 30.38 -1.43 -8.98
N THR A 151 29.23 -0.91 -8.53
CA THR A 151 29.07 -0.18 -7.27
C THR A 151 28.68 -1.11 -6.11
N GLY A 152 28.71 -2.42 -6.34
CA GLY A 152 28.54 -3.46 -5.34
C GLY A 152 27.13 -3.98 -5.17
N TYR A 153 26.16 -3.53 -5.97
CA TYR A 153 24.79 -4.06 -5.91
C TYR A 153 24.69 -5.44 -6.57
N SER A 154 23.85 -6.30 -6.00
CA SER A 154 23.48 -7.59 -6.56
C SER A 154 22.08 -7.99 -6.12
N ALA A 155 21.41 -8.83 -6.91
CA ALA A 155 20.12 -9.41 -6.56
C ALA A 155 20.19 -10.93 -6.68
N LYS A 156 19.86 -11.62 -5.58
CA LYS A 156 19.75 -13.08 -5.55
C LYS A 156 18.28 -13.47 -5.51
N LYS A 157 17.84 -14.25 -6.49
CA LYS A 157 16.47 -14.80 -6.49
C LYS A 157 16.25 -15.69 -5.26
N VAL A 158 15.07 -15.57 -4.67
CA VAL A 158 14.57 -16.46 -3.62
C VAL A 158 13.65 -17.48 -4.29
N ASP A 159 13.92 -18.77 -4.07
CA ASP A 159 13.11 -19.88 -4.56
C ASP A 159 11.90 -20.16 -3.65
#